data_AF-A0A936U693-F1
#
_entry.id   AF-A0A936U693-F1
#
_cell.length_a   1.000
_cell.length_b   1.000
_cell.length_c   1.000
_cell.angle_alpha   90.00
_cell.angle_beta   90.00
_cell.angle_gamma   90.00
#
_symmetry.space_group_name_H-M   'P 1'
#
loop_
_entity.id
_entity.type
_entity.pdbx_description
1 polymer ?
#
loop_
_entity_poly.entity_id
_entity_poly.type
_entity_poly.pdbx_seq_one_letter_code
_entity_poly.pdbx_strand_id
1 'polypeptide(L)'
;MRLTPALVVFTLALSLACGRPGKEGDGGGLFGDDTGDDGTDLPTLADVPNAVAYLNNDTQGRHYSELAHPGDVCPQGWTHLGGGYNTVACTSGKPGVVALLDETVDGDHYSTFDQEGEVCPEGWEYIGGGYNSVACHKAGNEGPPVYIDQDTDGNHYGDLPHAGEVCPQGWTHLGGGSYTQACQAPARWAAAYLNNNKAGVHYDDMENPGEVCPEGWQHVGGGYYTQVCAKDGGGAIGTLNKNKDLVHMDELDNEGDVCPEGWTYLGGGYENVACEGAKPGNVLLLNDDVNGVHIDDMDNPGDVCPDGFGFIGGGYYTIACADI
;
A
#
# COMPACT_ATOMS: atom_id res chain seq x y z
N MET A 1 -29.27 20.96 20.49
CA MET A 1 -28.49 19.72 20.34
C MET A 1 -27.12 20.08 19.77
N ARG A 2 -26.06 19.38 20.16
CA ARG A 2 -24.79 19.35 19.42
C ARG A 2 -24.81 18.07 18.58
N LEU A 3 -24.33 18.14 17.34
CA LEU A 3 -24.06 16.97 16.52
C LEU A 3 -22.57 16.65 16.67
N THR A 4 -22.26 15.39 16.98
CA THR A 4 -20.91 14.86 16.94
C THR A 4 -20.67 14.36 15.51
N PRO A 5 -19.56 14.71 14.82
CA PRO A 5 -19.18 14.01 13.61
C PRO A 5 -18.77 12.57 13.98
N ALA A 6 -19.13 11.59 13.15
CA ALA A 6 -18.57 10.25 13.24
C ALA A 6 -17.18 10.25 12.58
N LEU A 7 -16.20 9.64 13.24
CA LEU A 7 -14.86 9.45 12.71
C LEU A 7 -14.90 8.24 11.76
N VAL A 8 -14.31 8.36 10.56
CA VAL A 8 -14.12 7.24 9.63
C VAL A 8 -12.62 6.97 9.56
N VAL A 9 -12.18 5.88 10.16
CA VAL A 9 -10.77 5.47 10.18
C VAL A 9 -10.44 4.83 8.83
N PHE A 10 -9.82 5.59 7.93
CA PHE A 10 -9.32 5.04 6.67
C PHE A 10 -8.09 4.18 6.90
N THR A 11 -8.19 2.91 6.49
CA THR A 11 -7.10 1.94 6.57
C THR A 11 -6.63 1.63 5.15
N LEU A 12 -5.54 2.25 4.70
CA LEU A 12 -4.90 1.86 3.44
C LEU A 12 -4.10 0.57 3.68
N ALA A 13 -4.59 -0.56 3.18
CA ALA A 13 -3.74 -1.73 2.94
C ALA A 13 -3.30 -1.73 1.47
N LEU A 14 -2.01 -1.98 1.25
CA LEU A 14 -1.35 -1.80 -0.05
C LEU A 14 -0.12 -2.71 -0.12
N SER A 15 -0.03 -3.58 -1.12
CA SER A 15 1.22 -4.23 -1.59
C SER A 15 0.96 -5.05 -2.89
N LEU A 16 1.96 -5.70 -3.52
CA LEU A 16 2.00 -6.17 -4.93
C LEU A 16 2.80 -7.54 -5.14
N ALA A 17 2.59 -8.52 -6.12
CA ALA A 17 3.61 -9.51 -6.73
C ALA A 17 3.31 -10.62 -7.86
N CYS A 18 3.59 -10.36 -9.17
CA CYS A 18 4.18 -11.28 -10.22
C CYS A 18 3.57 -12.70 -10.58
N GLY A 19 4.06 -13.60 -11.48
CA GLY A 19 4.93 -13.56 -12.70
C GLY A 19 5.53 -14.93 -13.22
N ARG A 20 5.27 -15.44 -14.46
CA ARG A 20 5.90 -16.66 -15.14
C ARG A 20 5.54 -16.80 -16.67
N PRO A 21 6.12 -17.70 -17.52
CA PRO A 21 7.42 -18.42 -17.56
C PRO A 21 8.16 -18.57 -18.96
N GLY A 22 9.47 -18.90 -18.96
CA GLY A 22 10.19 -19.66 -20.05
C GLY A 22 10.89 -18.87 -21.19
N LYS A 23 11.77 -19.45 -22.04
CA LYS A 23 12.48 -20.77 -22.04
C LYS A 23 13.64 -20.80 -23.09
N GLU A 24 14.64 -21.67 -22.87
CA GLU A 24 15.63 -22.24 -23.84
C GLU A 24 16.77 -21.37 -24.46
N GLY A 25 17.99 -21.90 -24.37
CA GLY A 25 19.22 -21.47 -25.05
C GLY A 25 20.37 -22.43 -24.71
N ASP A 26 21.06 -23.00 -25.70
CA ASP A 26 22.02 -24.10 -25.54
C ASP A 26 23.46 -23.70 -25.94
N GLY A 27 24.47 -24.25 -25.27
CA GLY A 27 25.89 -23.94 -25.49
C GLY A 27 26.76 -24.08 -24.23
N GLY A 28 27.44 -25.22 -24.07
CA GLY A 28 28.21 -25.53 -22.86
C GLY A 28 29.69 -25.08 -22.84
N GLY A 29 30.25 -25.03 -21.64
CA GLY A 29 31.66 -24.82 -21.32
C GLY A 29 31.99 -25.39 -19.94
N LEU A 30 33.26 -25.77 -19.70
CA LEU A 30 33.74 -26.33 -18.43
C LEU A 30 34.46 -25.25 -17.59
N PHE A 31 34.94 -25.66 -16.39
CA PHE A 31 35.54 -24.83 -15.32
C PHE A 31 34.51 -23.93 -14.58
N GLY A 32 34.40 -23.89 -13.26
CA GLY A 32 35.00 -24.71 -12.19
C GLY A 32 35.99 -23.94 -11.30
N ASP A 33 35.52 -23.52 -10.11
CA ASP A 33 36.21 -23.60 -8.80
C ASP A 33 35.31 -22.97 -7.70
N ASP A 34 35.58 -23.28 -6.42
CA ASP A 34 34.85 -22.76 -5.26
C ASP A 34 35.16 -21.27 -4.95
N THR A 35 34.13 -20.44 -4.80
CA THR A 35 34.14 -19.26 -3.92
C THR A 35 32.83 -19.20 -3.16
N GLY A 36 32.90 -18.95 -1.84
CA GLY A 36 31.75 -19.10 -0.94
C GLY A 36 30.65 -18.07 -1.14
N ASP A 37 29.41 -18.53 -0.95
CA ASP A 37 28.21 -17.72 -0.71
C ASP A 37 28.40 -16.89 0.57
N ASP A 38 28.39 -15.56 0.44
CA ASP A 38 28.46 -14.59 1.54
C ASP A 38 27.14 -13.86 1.82
N GLY A 39 26.01 -14.41 1.37
CA GLY A 39 24.70 -14.19 1.99
C GLY A 39 24.07 -12.81 1.82
N THR A 40 24.54 -12.00 0.86
CA THR A 40 23.93 -10.71 0.50
C THR A 40 23.33 -10.73 -0.90
N ASP A 41 22.41 -11.67 -1.16
CA ASP A 41 21.52 -11.59 -2.32
C ASP A 41 20.62 -10.35 -2.15
N LEU A 42 20.97 -9.28 -2.87
CA LEU A 42 20.11 -8.10 -3.02
C LEU A 42 18.79 -8.54 -3.69
N PRO A 43 17.61 -8.05 -3.24
CA PRO A 43 16.33 -8.47 -3.79
C PRO A 43 16.30 -8.26 -5.30
N THR A 44 16.02 -9.33 -6.03
CA THR A 44 16.14 -9.33 -7.49
C THR A 44 14.94 -8.62 -8.11
N LEU A 45 15.03 -8.27 -9.39
CA LEU A 45 13.91 -7.68 -10.13
C LEU A 45 12.71 -8.64 -10.27
N ALA A 46 12.84 -9.93 -9.92
CA ALA A 46 11.74 -10.88 -9.84
C ALA A 46 11.02 -10.88 -8.47
N ASP A 47 11.69 -10.39 -7.43
CA ASP A 47 11.11 -10.13 -6.10
C ASP A 47 10.49 -8.72 -6.03
N VAL A 48 10.66 -7.93 -7.10
CA VAL A 48 9.99 -6.65 -7.27
C VAL A 48 8.65 -6.85 -7.98
N PRO A 49 7.56 -6.40 -7.37
CA PRO A 49 6.22 -6.78 -7.78
C PRO A 49 5.46 -5.83 -8.73
N ASN A 50 4.35 -6.35 -9.29
CA ASN A 50 3.45 -5.67 -10.23
C ASN A 50 2.74 -4.44 -9.64
N ALA A 51 2.95 -3.24 -10.18
CA ALA A 51 2.27 -2.03 -9.70
C ALA A 51 0.74 -2.17 -9.66
N VAL A 52 0.10 -1.64 -8.61
CA VAL A 52 -1.36 -1.61 -8.41
C VAL A 52 -1.81 -0.19 -8.11
N ALA A 53 -2.95 0.22 -8.68
CA ALA A 53 -3.61 1.50 -8.45
C ALA A 53 -5.08 1.29 -8.12
N TYR A 54 -5.64 2.18 -7.30
CA TYR A 54 -7.06 2.31 -7.04
C TYR A 54 -7.55 3.62 -7.66
N LEU A 55 -8.27 3.53 -8.76
CA LEU A 55 -8.64 4.68 -9.59
C LEU A 55 -10.16 4.90 -9.56
N ASN A 56 -10.62 6.14 -9.43
CA ASN A 56 -12.01 6.50 -9.70
C ASN A 56 -12.17 7.30 -11.00
N ASN A 57 -11.11 7.97 -11.46
CA ASN A 57 -11.09 8.78 -12.67
C ASN A 57 -10.02 8.28 -13.66
N ASP A 58 -10.33 8.30 -14.96
CA ASP A 58 -9.36 7.95 -16.00
C ASP A 58 -8.39 9.12 -16.30
N THR A 59 -7.41 8.89 -17.18
CA THR A 59 -6.48 9.93 -17.69
C THR A 59 -7.14 11.09 -18.47
N GLN A 60 -8.47 11.13 -18.57
CA GLN A 60 -9.27 12.20 -19.17
C GLN A 60 -10.20 12.87 -18.16
N GLY A 61 -10.07 12.55 -16.86
CA GLY A 61 -10.92 13.09 -15.79
C GLY A 61 -12.35 12.54 -15.78
N ARG A 62 -12.62 11.41 -16.45
CA ARG A 62 -13.94 10.78 -16.52
C ARG A 62 -14.10 9.78 -15.39
N HIS A 63 -15.19 9.87 -14.63
CA HIS A 63 -15.41 8.99 -13.49
C HIS A 63 -15.83 7.59 -13.95
N TYR A 64 -15.44 6.52 -13.23
CA TYR A 64 -15.68 5.13 -13.64
C TYR A 64 -17.16 4.81 -13.91
N SER A 65 -18.09 5.51 -13.23
CA SER A 65 -19.55 5.38 -13.42
C SER A 65 -20.09 6.04 -14.70
N GLU A 66 -19.27 6.80 -15.43
CA GLU A 66 -19.60 7.47 -16.69
C GLU A 66 -19.09 6.67 -17.92
N LEU A 67 -18.31 5.62 -17.68
CA LEU A 67 -17.71 4.77 -18.71
C LEU A 67 -18.65 3.64 -19.16
N ALA A 68 -18.30 2.94 -20.24
CA ALA A 68 -19.11 1.82 -20.72
C ALA A 68 -18.96 0.59 -19.82
N HIS A 69 -17.76 0.39 -19.27
CA HIS A 69 -17.43 -0.58 -18.23
C HIS A 69 -16.59 0.13 -17.15
N PRO A 70 -16.78 -0.13 -15.85
CA PRO A 70 -15.95 0.47 -14.79
C PRO A 70 -14.44 0.25 -15.00
N GLY A 71 -14.06 -0.95 -15.46
CA GLY A 71 -12.68 -1.30 -15.81
C GLY A 71 -12.06 -0.52 -16.97
N ASP A 72 -12.85 0.25 -17.75
CA ASP A 72 -12.32 1.17 -18.78
C ASP A 72 -11.54 2.34 -18.15
N VAL A 73 -11.62 2.53 -16.82
CA VAL A 73 -10.84 3.53 -16.07
C VAL A 73 -9.37 3.14 -15.95
N CYS A 74 -9.05 1.84 -16.08
CA CYS A 74 -7.68 1.36 -15.99
C CYS A 74 -6.82 1.86 -17.18
N PRO A 75 -5.56 2.29 -16.96
CA PRO A 75 -4.74 2.86 -18.03
C PRO A 75 -4.43 1.85 -19.15
N GLN A 76 -4.02 2.36 -20.32
CA GLN A 76 -3.72 1.49 -21.47
C GLN A 76 -2.61 0.47 -21.13
N GLY A 77 -2.97 -0.81 -21.19
CA GLY A 77 -2.05 -1.92 -20.89
C GLY A 77 -2.03 -2.36 -19.43
N TRP A 78 -2.83 -1.73 -18.55
CA TRP A 78 -3.16 -2.23 -17.23
C TRP A 78 -4.35 -3.19 -17.30
N THR A 79 -4.51 -4.02 -16.26
CA THR A 79 -5.57 -5.03 -16.15
C THR A 79 -6.50 -4.69 -14.99
N HIS A 80 -7.81 -4.73 -15.23
CA HIS A 80 -8.86 -4.59 -14.20
C HIS A 80 -8.88 -5.83 -13.28
N LEU A 81 -8.90 -5.60 -11.96
CA LEU A 81 -8.88 -6.64 -10.92
C LEU A 81 -10.16 -6.71 -10.07
N GLY A 82 -11.06 -5.75 -10.20
CA GLY A 82 -12.30 -5.63 -9.41
C GLY A 82 -12.52 -4.22 -8.89
N GLY A 83 -13.55 -4.04 -8.06
CA GLY A 83 -13.84 -2.78 -7.37
C GLY A 83 -13.25 -2.74 -5.96
N GLY A 84 -12.74 -1.57 -5.58
CA GLY A 84 -12.54 -1.16 -4.19
C GLY A 84 -13.57 -0.08 -3.82
N TYR A 85 -13.67 0.31 -2.55
CA TYR A 85 -14.73 1.21 -2.10
C TYR A 85 -14.70 2.56 -2.84
N ASN A 86 -15.66 2.77 -3.76
CA ASN A 86 -15.71 3.89 -4.72
C ASN A 86 -14.51 4.02 -5.67
N THR A 87 -13.79 2.93 -5.95
CA THR A 87 -12.61 2.87 -6.82
C THR A 87 -12.58 1.57 -7.62
N VAL A 88 -11.71 1.52 -8.63
CA VAL A 88 -11.45 0.35 -9.46
C VAL A 88 -9.99 -0.06 -9.26
N ALA A 89 -9.76 -1.33 -8.94
CA ALA A 89 -8.44 -1.89 -8.78
C ALA A 89 -7.85 -2.23 -10.16
N CYS A 90 -6.68 -1.68 -10.45
CA CYS A 90 -5.96 -1.87 -11.71
C CYS A 90 -4.51 -2.30 -11.44
N THR A 91 -3.96 -3.24 -12.22
CA THR A 91 -2.52 -3.58 -12.16
C THR A 91 -1.79 -3.38 -13.48
N SER A 92 -0.54 -2.92 -13.43
CA SER A 92 0.34 -2.74 -14.60
C SER A 92 0.87 -4.08 -15.16
N GLY A 93 0.77 -5.16 -14.39
CA GLY A 93 1.41 -6.44 -14.68
C GLY A 93 2.95 -6.41 -14.72
N LYS A 94 3.59 -5.36 -14.14
CA LYS A 94 5.04 -5.13 -14.20
C LYS A 94 5.61 -4.48 -12.93
N PRO A 95 6.87 -4.78 -12.56
CA PRO A 95 7.66 -4.07 -11.55
C PRO A 95 7.44 -2.55 -11.53
N GLY A 96 6.96 -2.03 -10.40
CA GLY A 96 6.77 -0.59 -10.21
C GLY A 96 6.08 -0.22 -8.90
N VAL A 97 5.70 1.06 -8.81
CA VAL A 97 4.99 1.68 -7.68
C VAL A 97 4.03 2.76 -8.16
N VAL A 98 3.06 3.11 -7.32
CA VAL A 98 2.11 4.22 -7.55
C VAL A 98 2.16 5.16 -6.35
N ALA A 99 2.14 6.45 -6.61
CA ALA A 99 1.89 7.51 -5.65
C ALA A 99 0.53 8.14 -5.95
N LEU A 100 -0.29 8.33 -4.91
CA LEU A 100 -1.40 9.28 -4.94
C LEU A 100 -0.88 10.62 -4.40
N LEU A 101 -1.06 11.72 -5.13
CA LEU A 101 -0.62 13.07 -4.76
C LEU A 101 -1.76 14.07 -4.96
N ASP A 102 -1.88 15.08 -4.12
CA ASP A 102 -2.81 16.21 -4.35
C ASP A 102 -2.10 17.57 -4.50
N GLU A 103 -0.81 17.68 -4.12
CA GLU A 103 0.03 18.86 -4.35
C GLU A 103 1.46 18.50 -4.80
N THR A 104 2.12 19.41 -5.53
CA THR A 104 3.54 19.28 -5.91
C THR A 104 4.48 19.39 -4.70
N VAL A 105 5.77 19.12 -4.90
CA VAL A 105 6.83 19.39 -3.90
C VAL A 105 6.94 20.87 -3.47
N ASP A 106 6.38 21.80 -4.25
CA ASP A 106 6.33 23.24 -3.97
C ASP A 106 4.99 23.68 -3.33
N GLY A 107 4.02 22.77 -3.17
CA GLY A 107 2.69 23.04 -2.58
C GLY A 107 1.63 23.54 -3.58
N ASP A 108 1.84 23.38 -4.89
CA ASP A 108 0.81 23.66 -5.89
C ASP A 108 -0.17 22.49 -6.00
N HIS A 109 -1.41 22.70 -5.55
CA HIS A 109 -2.49 21.70 -5.55
C HIS A 109 -2.99 21.37 -6.97
N TYR A 110 -3.35 20.12 -7.26
CA TYR A 110 -3.68 19.63 -8.61
C TYR A 110 -4.73 20.47 -9.37
N SER A 111 -5.66 21.07 -8.64
CA SER A 111 -6.70 21.95 -9.19
C SER A 111 -6.23 23.34 -9.66
N THR A 112 -4.93 23.65 -9.60
CA THR A 112 -4.35 24.90 -10.15
C THR A 112 -3.86 24.75 -11.59
N PHE A 113 -3.66 23.51 -12.05
CA PHE A 113 -3.11 23.18 -13.37
C PHE A 113 -4.21 23.02 -14.44
N ASP A 114 -3.85 23.20 -15.72
CA ASP A 114 -4.74 22.89 -16.85
C ASP A 114 -4.84 21.37 -17.09
N GLN A 115 -3.84 20.58 -16.64
CA GLN A 115 -3.87 19.11 -16.60
C GLN A 115 -3.43 18.62 -15.21
N GLU A 116 -4.27 17.85 -14.53
CA GLU A 116 -4.01 17.36 -13.16
C GLU A 116 -2.70 16.56 -13.06
N GLY A 117 -2.33 15.84 -14.12
CA GLY A 117 -1.07 15.09 -14.23
C GLY A 117 0.21 15.93 -14.18
N GLU A 118 0.13 17.27 -14.21
CA GLU A 118 1.26 18.17 -13.96
C GLU A 118 1.77 18.10 -12.51
N VAL A 119 1.02 17.49 -11.58
CA VAL A 119 1.48 17.16 -10.21
C VAL A 119 2.46 15.98 -10.18
N CYS A 120 2.49 15.11 -11.20
CA CYS A 120 3.37 13.94 -11.17
C CYS A 120 4.86 14.33 -11.27
N PRO A 121 5.75 13.79 -10.40
CA PRO A 121 7.16 14.18 -10.39
C PRO A 121 7.90 13.80 -11.69
N GLU A 122 9.05 14.44 -11.94
CA GLU A 122 9.84 14.17 -13.15
C GLU A 122 10.17 12.67 -13.29
N GLY A 123 9.78 12.09 -14.44
CA GLY A 123 9.97 10.66 -14.73
C GLY A 123 8.85 9.74 -14.24
N TRP A 124 7.78 10.27 -13.63
CA TRP A 124 6.56 9.54 -13.32
C TRP A 124 5.49 9.73 -14.43
N GLU A 125 4.58 8.78 -14.52
CA GLU A 125 3.49 8.71 -15.51
C GLU A 125 2.15 9.00 -14.84
N TYR A 126 1.39 10.00 -15.31
CA TYR A 126 0.00 10.22 -14.88
C TYR A 126 -0.89 9.08 -15.40
N ILE A 127 -1.56 8.38 -14.47
CA ILE A 127 -2.40 7.20 -14.76
C ILE A 127 -3.88 7.41 -14.41
N GLY A 128 -4.32 8.65 -14.18
CA GLY A 128 -5.69 8.98 -13.79
C GLY A 128 -5.78 9.50 -12.35
N GLY A 129 -6.96 9.41 -11.73
CA GLY A 129 -7.23 10.00 -10.43
C GLY A 129 -7.79 9.03 -9.38
N GLY A 130 -7.52 9.37 -8.12
CA GLY A 130 -8.27 8.97 -6.94
C GLY A 130 -9.22 10.09 -6.47
N TYR A 131 -9.93 9.85 -5.37
CA TYR A 131 -11.09 10.67 -4.94
C TYR A 131 -10.82 12.18 -4.80
N ASN A 132 -9.64 12.56 -4.31
CA ASN A 132 -9.15 13.95 -4.27
C ASN A 132 -7.69 14.04 -4.76
N SER A 133 -7.24 13.12 -5.62
CA SER A 133 -5.80 12.97 -5.89
C SER A 133 -5.47 12.50 -7.29
N VAL A 134 -4.25 12.80 -7.71
CA VAL A 134 -3.59 12.41 -8.95
C VAL A 134 -2.85 11.11 -8.71
N ALA A 135 -3.09 10.09 -9.54
CA ALA A 135 -2.36 8.84 -9.48
C ALA A 135 -1.16 8.90 -10.46
N CYS A 136 0.04 8.76 -9.89
CA CYS A 136 1.31 8.82 -10.59
C CYS A 136 2.03 7.48 -10.48
N HIS A 137 2.44 6.90 -11.60
CA HIS A 137 3.10 5.60 -11.69
C HIS A 137 4.60 5.74 -11.99
N LYS A 138 5.41 4.86 -11.39
CA LYS A 138 6.80 4.66 -11.77
C LYS A 138 7.08 3.17 -11.98
N ALA A 139 7.46 2.80 -13.19
CA ALA A 139 7.97 1.46 -13.48
C ALA A 139 9.43 1.35 -12.99
N GLY A 140 9.74 0.32 -12.20
CA GLY A 140 11.05 0.21 -11.55
C GLY A 140 11.03 -0.64 -10.29
N ASN A 141 12.05 -0.44 -9.46
CA ASN A 141 12.34 -1.24 -8.28
C ASN A 141 12.22 -0.45 -6.96
N GLU A 142 11.93 0.85 -7.03
CA GLU A 142 11.77 1.74 -5.89
C GLU A 142 10.74 1.20 -4.87
N GLY A 143 10.89 1.53 -3.59
CA GLY A 143 9.87 1.23 -2.59
C GLY A 143 8.60 2.05 -2.80
N PRO A 144 7.45 1.61 -2.24
CA PRO A 144 6.24 2.43 -2.23
C PRO A 144 6.48 3.76 -1.49
N PRO A 145 5.67 4.80 -1.72
CA PRO A 145 5.67 6.01 -0.89
C PRO A 145 5.11 5.74 0.52
N VAL A 146 5.66 6.42 1.52
CA VAL A 146 5.00 6.68 2.81
C VAL A 146 4.23 8.00 2.70
N TYR A 147 3.06 8.06 3.30
CA TYR A 147 2.35 9.28 3.67
C TYR A 147 2.65 9.63 5.14
N ILE A 148 3.38 10.71 5.39
CA ILE A 148 3.84 11.19 6.70
C ILE A 148 3.20 12.55 7.01
N ASP A 149 2.68 12.77 8.22
CA ASP A 149 2.27 14.12 8.67
C ASP A 149 3.24 14.74 9.71
N GLN A 150 4.04 13.91 10.38
CA GLN A 150 4.92 14.29 11.48
C GLN A 150 6.28 13.57 11.39
N ASP A 151 7.40 14.24 11.69
CA ASP A 151 8.72 13.62 11.73
C ASP A 151 8.96 12.78 13.00
N THR A 152 10.12 12.15 13.13
CA THR A 152 10.47 11.33 14.32
C THR A 152 10.73 12.14 15.59
N ASP A 153 10.89 13.46 15.49
CA ASP A 153 11.09 14.38 16.62
C ASP A 153 9.75 15.03 17.09
N GLY A 154 8.66 14.80 16.36
CA GLY A 154 7.31 15.28 16.66
C GLY A 154 6.88 16.56 15.92
N ASN A 155 7.64 17.03 14.93
CA ASN A 155 7.29 18.23 14.16
C ASN A 155 6.35 17.89 13.01
N HIS A 156 5.21 18.58 12.89
CA HIS A 156 4.31 18.41 11.75
C HIS A 156 4.84 19.13 10.50
N TYR A 157 4.57 18.58 9.32
CA TYR A 157 5.05 19.13 8.04
C TYR A 157 4.69 20.61 7.82
N GLY A 158 3.53 21.06 8.32
CA GLY A 158 3.06 22.44 8.22
C GLY A 158 3.76 23.45 9.17
N ASP A 159 4.53 22.97 10.15
CA ASP A 159 5.35 23.80 11.05
C ASP A 159 6.83 23.88 10.62
N LEU A 160 7.23 23.09 9.61
CA LEU A 160 8.60 23.04 9.08
C LEU A 160 8.88 24.16 8.04
N PRO A 161 10.16 24.57 7.83
CA PRO A 161 10.52 25.58 6.84
C PRO A 161 10.14 25.19 5.40
N HIS A 162 10.24 23.90 5.09
CA HIS A 162 9.77 23.27 3.86
C HIS A 162 9.06 21.97 4.23
N ALA A 163 7.86 21.72 3.72
CA ALA A 163 7.02 20.60 4.13
C ALA A 163 7.70 19.22 3.93
N GLY A 164 8.46 19.05 2.84
CA GLY A 164 9.27 17.86 2.57
C GLY A 164 10.43 17.60 3.55
N GLU A 165 10.74 18.51 4.49
CA GLU A 165 11.67 18.22 5.60
C GLU A 165 11.10 17.18 6.58
N VAL A 166 9.80 16.89 6.53
CA VAL A 166 9.17 15.80 7.31
C VAL A 166 9.61 14.41 6.83
N CYS A 167 10.15 14.30 5.59
CA CYS A 167 10.61 13.04 5.04
C CYS A 167 11.94 12.60 5.67
N PRO A 168 12.14 11.29 5.96
CA PRO A 168 13.37 10.80 6.57
C PRO A 168 14.62 11.14 5.77
N GLN A 169 15.75 11.35 6.46
CA GLN A 169 16.98 11.80 5.82
C GLN A 169 17.42 10.86 4.68
N GLY A 170 17.55 11.41 3.46
CA GLY A 170 17.96 10.66 2.26
C GLY A 170 16.82 10.00 1.50
N TRP A 171 15.57 10.15 1.95
CA TRP A 171 14.38 9.82 1.18
C TRP A 171 14.03 10.96 0.21
N THR A 172 13.30 10.63 -0.85
CA THR A 172 12.84 11.61 -1.86
C THR A 172 11.44 12.09 -1.49
N HIS A 173 11.26 13.40 -1.32
CA HIS A 173 9.94 14.01 -1.28
C HIS A 173 9.32 14.03 -2.69
N LEU A 174 8.10 13.51 -2.83
CA LEU A 174 7.38 13.42 -4.11
C LEU A 174 6.30 14.50 -4.28
N GLY A 175 5.91 15.17 -3.20
CA GLY A 175 4.72 16.05 -3.16
C GLY A 175 3.82 15.67 -2.00
N GLY A 176 2.71 16.38 -1.83
CA GLY A 176 1.75 16.11 -0.75
C GLY A 176 0.63 15.15 -1.13
N GLY A 177 0.00 14.61 -0.10
CA GLY A 177 -1.33 14.02 -0.14
C GLY A 177 -2.20 14.67 0.94
N SER A 178 -3.51 14.47 0.92
CA SER A 178 -4.41 15.19 1.83
C SER A 178 -4.04 15.01 3.31
N TYR A 179 -3.45 16.05 3.91
CA TYR A 179 -2.88 16.10 5.28
C TYR A 179 -1.57 15.32 5.53
N THR A 180 -0.80 14.99 4.49
CA THR A 180 0.48 14.26 4.58
C THR A 180 1.47 14.69 3.48
N GLN A 181 2.72 14.27 3.57
CA GLN A 181 3.73 14.38 2.51
C GLN A 181 4.15 12.97 2.05
N ALA A 182 4.33 12.80 0.74
CA ALA A 182 4.69 11.54 0.12
C ALA A 182 6.21 11.38 0.05
N CYS A 183 6.74 10.48 0.87
CA CYS A 183 8.17 10.23 1.04
C CYS A 183 8.56 8.85 0.49
N GLN A 184 9.53 8.78 -0.42
CA GLN A 184 10.00 7.51 -1.02
C GLN A 184 11.44 7.18 -0.62
N ALA A 185 11.65 5.98 -0.07
CA ALA A 185 12.98 5.47 0.24
C ALA A 185 13.80 5.17 -1.04
N PRO A 186 15.14 5.28 -0.99
CA PRO A 186 16.00 4.95 -2.13
C PRO A 186 16.14 3.44 -2.41
N ALA A 187 15.57 2.57 -1.57
CA ALA A 187 15.67 1.11 -1.65
C ALA A 187 14.28 0.43 -1.53
N ARG A 188 14.23 -0.90 -1.64
CA ARG A 188 13.01 -1.69 -1.36
C ARG A 188 12.82 -1.85 0.14
N TRP A 189 11.62 -1.51 0.60
CA TRP A 189 11.23 -1.52 2.01
C TRP A 189 9.72 -1.81 2.11
N ALA A 190 9.25 -2.20 3.30
CA ALA A 190 7.83 -2.45 3.61
C ALA A 190 7.34 -1.52 4.74
N ALA A 191 6.04 -1.22 4.72
CA ALA A 191 5.38 -0.18 5.50
C ALA A 191 4.34 -0.72 6.47
N ALA A 192 4.43 -0.38 7.76
CA ALA A 192 3.35 -0.65 8.71
C ALA A 192 2.93 0.65 9.41
N TYR A 193 1.63 0.96 9.35
CA TYR A 193 1.00 2.06 10.07
C TYR A 193 0.37 1.49 11.34
N LEU A 194 0.94 1.77 12.51
CA LEU A 194 0.55 1.17 13.79
C LEU A 194 0.12 2.25 14.78
N ASN A 195 -0.94 2.01 15.55
CA ASN A 195 -1.20 2.81 16.76
C ASN A 195 -0.95 2.00 18.04
N ASN A 196 -1.09 0.68 17.97
CA ASN A 196 -0.87 -0.28 19.05
C ASN A 196 0.29 -1.23 18.70
N ASN A 197 1.16 -1.51 19.67
CA ASN A 197 2.19 -2.55 19.52
C ASN A 197 1.61 -3.96 19.76
N LYS A 198 2.44 -5.01 19.59
CA LYS A 198 2.05 -6.42 19.78
C LYS A 198 1.55 -6.79 21.19
N ALA A 199 1.65 -5.87 22.16
CA ALA A 199 1.17 -6.04 23.52
C ALA A 199 -0.10 -5.21 23.82
N GLY A 200 -0.70 -4.58 22.81
CA GLY A 200 -1.90 -3.76 22.95
C GLY A 200 -1.66 -2.40 23.63
N VAL A 201 -0.42 -1.90 23.63
CA VAL A 201 -0.08 -0.58 24.18
C VAL A 201 -0.12 0.46 23.06
N HIS A 202 -0.89 1.54 23.27
CA HIS A 202 -1.03 2.65 22.34
C HIS A 202 0.18 3.58 22.36
N TYR A 203 0.57 4.17 21.23
CA TYR A 203 1.78 5.02 21.14
C TYR A 203 1.74 6.25 22.07
N ASP A 204 0.56 6.84 22.31
CA ASP A 204 0.39 7.96 23.27
C ASP A 204 0.64 7.57 24.74
N ASP A 205 0.60 6.28 25.09
CA ASP A 205 0.87 5.77 26.43
C ASP A 205 2.37 5.40 26.64
N MET A 206 3.23 5.64 25.64
CA MET A 206 4.67 5.32 25.66
C MET A 206 5.52 6.55 26.01
N GLU A 207 6.74 6.34 26.54
CA GLU A 207 7.72 7.43 26.73
C GLU A 207 8.32 7.91 25.39
N ASN A 208 8.33 7.02 24.40
CA ASN A 208 8.72 7.28 23.02
C ASN A 208 7.72 6.59 22.07
N PRO A 209 6.91 7.33 21.28
CA PRO A 209 5.96 6.76 20.33
C PRO A 209 6.55 5.74 19.36
N GLY A 210 7.82 5.88 18.98
CA GLY A 210 8.53 4.94 18.10
C GLY A 210 8.70 3.53 18.69
N GLU A 211 8.48 3.33 19.99
CA GLU A 211 8.42 2.01 20.65
C GLU A 211 7.18 1.20 20.26
N VAL A 212 6.26 1.78 19.47
CA VAL A 212 5.17 1.02 18.84
C VAL A 212 5.67 0.10 17.72
N CYS A 213 6.84 0.42 17.13
CA CYS A 213 7.39 -0.35 16.02
C CYS A 213 7.95 -1.72 16.44
N PRO A 214 7.77 -2.78 15.63
CA PRO A 214 8.28 -4.11 15.97
C PRO A 214 9.81 -4.17 16.05
N GLU A 215 10.34 -5.15 16.79
CA GLU A 215 11.78 -5.45 16.76
C GLU A 215 12.26 -5.70 15.31
N GLY A 216 13.35 -5.03 14.92
CA GLY A 216 13.90 -5.06 13.56
C GLY A 216 13.23 -4.11 12.56
N TRP A 217 12.24 -3.31 12.98
CA TRP A 217 11.67 -2.21 12.19
C TRP A 217 12.16 -0.85 12.71
N GLN A 218 12.32 0.12 11.81
CA GLN A 218 12.68 1.49 12.12
C GLN A 218 11.42 2.37 12.19
N HIS A 219 11.28 3.20 13.22
CA HIS A 219 10.33 4.31 13.21
C HIS A 219 10.80 5.42 12.26
N VAL A 220 9.92 5.87 11.37
CA VAL A 220 10.24 6.86 10.32
C VAL A 220 9.36 8.11 10.33
N GLY A 221 8.42 8.23 11.27
CA GLY A 221 7.54 9.40 11.41
C GLY A 221 6.13 9.02 11.87
N GLY A 222 5.26 10.03 11.99
CA GLY A 222 3.84 9.89 12.27
C GLY A 222 2.96 9.99 11.03
N GLY A 223 1.78 9.41 11.16
CA GLY A 223 0.56 9.75 10.43
C GLY A 223 -0.53 10.14 11.44
N TYR A 224 -1.61 10.79 10.98
CA TYR A 224 -2.61 11.49 11.80
C TYR A 224 -3.21 10.72 13.02
N TYR A 225 -3.16 9.38 13.05
CA TYR A 225 -3.51 8.54 14.21
C TYR A 225 -2.59 7.31 14.40
N THR A 226 -1.37 7.32 13.86
CA THR A 226 -0.47 6.15 13.77
C THR A 226 0.99 6.57 13.75
N GLN A 227 1.91 5.73 14.20
CA GLN A 227 3.32 5.83 13.82
C GLN A 227 3.59 4.97 12.58
N VAL A 228 4.54 5.41 11.76
CA VAL A 228 4.99 4.68 10.58
C VAL A 228 6.27 3.91 10.91
N CYS A 229 6.21 2.60 10.68
CA CYS A 229 7.32 1.68 10.82
C CYS A 229 7.77 1.20 9.44
N ALA A 230 9.08 1.22 9.20
CA ALA A 230 9.73 0.83 7.96
C ALA A 230 10.71 -0.34 8.17
N LYS A 231 10.87 -1.20 7.16
CA LYS A 231 11.84 -2.29 7.15
C LYS A 231 12.35 -2.58 5.74
N ASP A 232 13.66 -2.54 5.55
CA ASP A 232 14.30 -2.92 4.28
C ASP A 232 13.97 -4.36 3.89
N GLY A 233 13.63 -4.58 2.61
CA GLY A 233 13.33 -5.91 2.07
C GLY A 233 12.13 -6.64 2.70
N GLY A 234 11.27 -5.93 3.45
CA GLY A 234 10.12 -6.53 4.14
C GLY A 234 9.05 -7.10 3.20
N GLY A 235 8.13 -7.87 3.78
CA GLY A 235 7.10 -8.60 3.05
C GLY A 235 5.86 -7.81 2.65
N ALA A 236 4.88 -8.53 2.07
CA ALA A 236 3.52 -8.05 1.88
C ALA A 236 2.92 -7.57 3.21
N ILE A 237 2.25 -6.43 3.21
CA ILE A 237 1.61 -5.89 4.42
C ILE A 237 0.11 -5.84 4.21
N GLY A 238 -0.60 -6.59 5.05
CA GLY A 238 -2.06 -6.62 5.09
C GLY A 238 -2.57 -6.04 6.39
N THR A 239 -3.57 -5.16 6.28
CA THR A 239 -4.24 -4.56 7.44
C THR A 239 -5.67 -5.08 7.47
N LEU A 240 -6.01 -5.84 8.51
CA LEU A 240 -7.18 -6.73 8.55
C LEU A 240 -8.01 -6.50 9.81
N ASN A 241 -9.34 -6.61 9.73
CA ASN A 241 -10.22 -6.63 10.92
C ASN A 241 -10.99 -7.96 11.09
N LYS A 242 -11.02 -8.79 10.05
CA LYS A 242 -11.57 -10.16 10.05
C LYS A 242 -10.53 -11.14 9.55
N ASN A 243 -10.49 -12.33 10.15
CA ASN A 243 -9.68 -13.45 9.66
C ASN A 243 -10.28 -14.08 8.38
N LYS A 244 -9.60 -15.08 7.81
CA LYS A 244 -10.08 -15.84 6.63
C LYS A 244 -11.41 -16.57 6.82
N ASP A 245 -11.84 -16.80 8.06
CA ASP A 245 -13.11 -17.42 8.42
C ASP A 245 -14.20 -16.35 8.73
N LEU A 246 -13.90 -15.08 8.38
CA LEU A 246 -14.71 -13.87 8.56
C LEU A 246 -15.04 -13.48 10.00
N VAL A 247 -14.37 -14.09 10.99
CA VAL A 247 -14.50 -13.74 12.42
C VAL A 247 -13.78 -12.42 12.70
N HIS A 248 -14.45 -11.49 13.36
CA HIS A 248 -13.91 -10.16 13.69
C HIS A 248 -12.99 -10.21 14.92
N MET A 249 -12.02 -9.30 15.04
CA MET A 249 -10.93 -9.43 16.04
C MET A 249 -11.40 -9.40 17.50
N ASP A 250 -12.51 -8.71 17.81
CA ASP A 250 -13.08 -8.64 19.16
C ASP A 250 -13.90 -9.89 19.56
N GLU A 251 -14.10 -10.81 18.61
CA GLU A 251 -14.66 -12.15 18.84
C GLU A 251 -13.57 -13.22 19.05
N LEU A 252 -12.28 -12.86 18.99
CA LEU A 252 -11.13 -13.77 19.16
C LEU A 252 -10.50 -13.66 20.55
N ASP A 253 -9.89 -14.75 21.03
CA ASP A 253 -9.10 -14.76 22.28
C ASP A 253 -7.80 -13.93 22.18
N ASN A 254 -7.36 -13.61 20.95
CA ASN A 254 -6.14 -12.85 20.63
C ASN A 254 -6.30 -12.15 19.27
N GLU A 255 -6.10 -10.84 19.22
CA GLU A 255 -6.19 -10.03 17.99
C GLU A 255 -5.21 -10.51 16.91
N GLY A 256 -4.03 -11.01 17.31
CA GLY A 256 -3.03 -11.55 16.40
C GLY A 256 -3.50 -12.79 15.61
N ASP A 257 -4.55 -13.48 16.08
CA ASP A 257 -5.14 -14.64 15.40
C ASP A 257 -6.01 -14.23 14.18
N VAL A 258 -6.15 -12.92 13.91
CA VAL A 258 -6.63 -12.40 12.62
C VAL A 258 -5.60 -12.62 11.51
N CYS A 259 -4.30 -12.62 11.82
CA CYS A 259 -3.26 -12.73 10.80
C CYS A 259 -3.28 -14.12 10.11
N PRO A 260 -3.03 -14.19 8.79
CA PRO A 260 -3.07 -15.47 8.07
C PRO A 260 -1.98 -16.45 8.55
N GLU A 261 -2.21 -17.74 8.29
CA GLU A 261 -1.25 -18.78 8.67
C GLU A 261 0.12 -18.55 8.01
N GLY A 262 1.17 -18.44 8.84
CA GLY A 262 2.53 -18.12 8.40
C GLY A 262 2.85 -16.63 8.23
N TRP A 263 1.90 -15.73 8.46
CA TRP A 263 2.14 -14.28 8.54
C TRP A 263 2.50 -13.86 9.97
N THR A 264 3.25 -12.76 10.09
CA THR A 264 3.69 -12.21 11.37
C THR A 264 2.83 -11.03 11.78
N TYR A 265 2.06 -11.16 12.86
CA TYR A 265 1.39 -10.03 13.52
C TYR A 265 2.43 -8.97 13.94
N LEU A 266 2.22 -7.73 13.52
CA LEU A 266 3.13 -6.59 13.78
C LEU A 266 2.67 -5.71 14.96
N GLY A 267 1.36 -5.63 15.17
CA GLY A 267 0.69 -4.63 16.00
C GLY A 267 -0.66 -4.30 15.34
N GLY A 268 -1.32 -3.23 15.76
CA GLY A 268 -2.66 -2.91 15.25
C GLY A 268 -3.06 -1.44 15.26
N GLY A 269 -4.30 -1.23 14.84
CA GLY A 269 -5.08 -0.02 14.92
C GLY A 269 -6.11 -0.09 16.07
N TYR A 270 -7.13 0.76 16.00
CA TYR A 270 -8.31 0.70 16.88
C TYR A 270 -9.33 -0.37 16.46
N GLU A 271 -9.43 -0.65 15.16
CA GLU A 271 -10.38 -1.59 14.53
C GLU A 271 -9.68 -2.42 13.43
N ASN A 272 -8.39 -2.73 13.58
CA ASN A 272 -7.62 -3.60 12.69
C ASN A 272 -6.31 -4.09 13.31
N VAL A 273 -5.67 -5.10 12.68
CA VAL A 273 -4.29 -5.52 12.91
C VAL A 273 -3.46 -5.40 11.64
N ALA A 274 -2.15 -5.22 11.78
CA ALA A 274 -1.19 -5.27 10.68
C ALA A 274 -0.40 -6.59 10.70
N CYS A 275 -0.26 -7.23 9.53
CA CYS A 275 0.38 -8.53 9.36
C CYS A 275 1.43 -8.47 8.23
N GLU A 276 2.64 -8.98 8.48
CA GLU A 276 3.70 -9.16 7.47
C GLU A 276 3.69 -10.59 6.90
N GLY A 277 3.56 -10.72 5.59
CA GLY A 277 3.72 -11.97 4.85
C GLY A 277 5.19 -12.36 4.66
N ALA A 278 5.48 -13.65 4.48
CA ALA A 278 6.86 -14.18 4.40
C ALA A 278 7.62 -13.84 3.09
N LYS A 279 7.02 -13.07 2.18
CA LYS A 279 7.58 -12.61 0.89
C LYS A 279 7.07 -11.19 0.61
N PRO A 280 7.77 -10.37 -0.22
CA PRO A 280 7.11 -9.30 -0.97
C PRO A 280 5.93 -9.89 -1.77
N GLY A 281 4.74 -9.30 -1.65
CA GLY A 281 3.49 -9.89 -2.14
C GLY A 281 2.34 -8.89 -2.18
N ASN A 282 1.26 -9.20 -2.92
CA ASN A 282 0.06 -8.37 -2.96
C ASN A 282 -0.67 -8.31 -1.62
N VAL A 283 -1.34 -7.18 -1.37
CA VAL A 283 -2.60 -7.16 -0.62
C VAL A 283 -3.52 -6.17 -1.32
N LEU A 284 -4.54 -6.71 -2.00
CA LEU A 284 -5.67 -5.94 -2.51
C LEU A 284 -6.76 -5.85 -1.45
N LEU A 285 -7.42 -4.71 -1.36
CA LEU A 285 -8.74 -4.56 -0.74
C LEU A 285 -9.81 -4.46 -1.84
N LEU A 286 -10.77 -5.39 -1.86
CA LEU A 286 -11.83 -5.46 -2.88
C LEU A 286 -13.21 -5.60 -2.24
N ASN A 287 -14.23 -4.98 -2.84
CA ASN A 287 -15.64 -5.14 -2.46
C ASN A 287 -16.52 -5.60 -3.65
N ASP A 288 -16.04 -5.48 -4.89
CA ASP A 288 -16.69 -5.98 -6.10
C ASP A 288 -15.69 -6.81 -6.93
N ASP A 289 -16.18 -7.84 -7.63
CA ASP A 289 -15.36 -8.60 -8.58
C ASP A 289 -15.15 -7.86 -9.92
N VAL A 290 -14.41 -8.47 -10.86
CA VAL A 290 -14.17 -7.92 -12.21
C VAL A 290 -15.45 -7.74 -13.05
N ASN A 291 -16.58 -8.33 -12.66
CA ASN A 291 -17.88 -8.22 -13.31
C ASN A 291 -18.81 -7.19 -12.63
N GLY A 292 -18.43 -6.65 -11.47
CA GLY A 292 -19.26 -5.75 -10.66
C GLY A 292 -20.27 -6.46 -9.75
N VAL A 293 -19.95 -7.66 -9.28
CA VAL A 293 -20.72 -8.39 -8.26
C VAL A 293 -20.15 -8.07 -6.88
N HIS A 294 -20.99 -7.52 -6.00
CA HIS A 294 -20.59 -7.10 -4.65
C HIS A 294 -20.41 -8.30 -3.71
N ILE A 295 -19.48 -8.20 -2.75
CA ILE A 295 -19.19 -9.24 -1.74
C ILE A 295 -20.44 -9.71 -0.96
N ASP A 296 -21.43 -8.84 -0.75
CA ASP A 296 -22.67 -9.15 -0.03
C ASP A 296 -23.66 -10.02 -0.84
N ASP A 297 -23.51 -10.07 -2.17
CA ASP A 297 -24.35 -10.86 -3.09
C ASP A 297 -23.73 -12.24 -3.40
N MET A 298 -22.61 -12.62 -2.77
CA MET A 298 -21.90 -13.87 -3.02
C MET A 298 -22.11 -14.95 -1.95
N ASP A 299 -22.21 -16.22 -2.38
CA ASP A 299 -22.23 -17.40 -1.48
C ASP A 299 -20.89 -17.61 -0.74
N ASN A 300 -19.78 -17.15 -1.32
CA ASN A 300 -18.44 -17.15 -0.73
C ASN A 300 -17.72 -15.83 -1.05
N PRO A 301 -17.57 -14.89 -0.10
CA PRO A 301 -16.92 -13.60 -0.38
C PRO A 301 -15.48 -13.71 -0.91
N GLY A 302 -14.76 -14.79 -0.58
CA GLY A 302 -13.41 -15.03 -1.10
C GLY A 302 -13.33 -15.24 -2.62
N ASP A 303 -14.46 -15.51 -3.29
CA ASP A 303 -14.53 -15.67 -4.76
C ASP A 303 -14.36 -14.31 -5.51
N VAL A 304 -14.33 -13.17 -4.80
CA VAL A 304 -13.93 -11.86 -5.36
C VAL A 304 -12.42 -11.78 -5.64
N CYS A 305 -11.57 -12.63 -5.03
CA CYS A 305 -10.13 -12.57 -5.27
C CYS A 305 -9.76 -12.99 -6.71
N PRO A 306 -9.02 -12.16 -7.47
CA PRO A 306 -8.66 -12.47 -8.85
C PRO A 306 -7.62 -13.59 -8.96
N ASP A 307 -7.56 -14.24 -10.13
CA ASP A 307 -6.61 -15.34 -10.43
C ASP A 307 -5.17 -14.99 -10.03
N GLY A 308 -4.58 -15.82 -9.16
CA GLY A 308 -3.25 -15.64 -8.57
C GLY A 308 -3.29 -15.25 -7.09
N PHE A 309 -4.38 -14.65 -6.62
CA PHE A 309 -4.49 -14.07 -5.29
C PHE A 309 -5.31 -14.98 -4.37
N GLY A 310 -4.79 -15.25 -3.18
CA GLY A 310 -5.50 -15.97 -2.12
C GLY A 310 -6.27 -15.01 -1.21
N PHE A 311 -7.52 -15.36 -0.87
CA PHE A 311 -8.29 -14.71 0.18
C PHE A 311 -7.62 -14.92 1.55
N ILE A 312 -7.30 -13.83 2.24
CA ILE A 312 -6.56 -13.85 3.53
C ILE A 312 -7.38 -13.37 4.74
N GLY A 313 -8.51 -12.72 4.52
CA GLY A 313 -9.32 -12.06 5.55
C GLY A 313 -10.04 -10.85 4.98
N GLY A 314 -10.36 -9.84 5.79
CA GLY A 314 -11.01 -8.64 5.28
C GLY A 314 -11.05 -7.43 6.20
N GLY A 315 -11.67 -6.37 5.70
CA GLY A 315 -12.09 -5.17 6.43
C GLY A 315 -13.61 -5.16 6.66
N TYR A 316 -14.17 -4.02 7.07
CA TYR A 316 -15.62 -3.89 7.29
C TYR A 316 -16.45 -4.14 6.02
N TYR A 317 -16.08 -3.49 4.92
CA TYR A 317 -16.79 -3.48 3.63
C TYR A 317 -15.94 -4.01 2.47
N THR A 318 -14.86 -4.73 2.77
CA THR A 318 -13.91 -5.27 1.79
C THR A 318 -13.42 -6.64 2.25
N ILE A 319 -13.06 -7.49 1.29
CA ILE A 319 -12.13 -8.61 1.52
C ILE A 319 -10.69 -8.18 1.25
N ALA A 320 -9.74 -8.97 1.75
CA ALA A 320 -8.32 -8.83 1.49
C ALA A 320 -7.78 -10.04 0.70
N CYS A 321 -7.07 -9.78 -0.40
CA CYS A 321 -6.53 -10.79 -1.31
C CYS A 321 -5.02 -10.61 -1.51
N ALA A 322 -4.22 -11.65 -1.32
CA ALA A 322 -2.75 -11.56 -1.38
C ALA A 322 -2.12 -12.50 -2.41
N ASP A 323 -0.98 -12.12 -3.00
CA ASP A 323 -0.15 -13.08 -3.76
C ASP A 323 0.53 -14.04 -2.78
N ILE A 324 0.38 -15.35 -2.99
CA ILE A 324 0.76 -16.41 -2.04
C ILE A 324 1.70 -17.49 -2.61
#